data_AF-A0A8H5C8G4-F1
#
_entry.id   AF-A0A8H5C8G4-F1
#
_cell.length_a   1.000
_cell.length_b   1.000
_cell.length_c   1.000
_cell.angle_alpha   90.00
_cell.angle_beta   90.00
_cell.angle_gamma   90.00
#
_symmetry.space_group_name_H-M   'P 1'
#
loop_
_entity.id
_entity.type
_entity.pdbx_description
1 polymer ?
#
loop_
_entity_poly.entity_id
_entity_poly.type
_entity_poly.pdbx_seq_one_letter_code
_entity_poly.pdbx_strand_id
1 'polypeptide(L)'
;MNPCPNEILLQIFEFACDDDGSMGRALSLVSRRFSNLSQEYKFQSIAVMGLARVVPLAAILKRLPERNRRIRHLFLSSTGQTAPDTSLCVLKELNYDETWGAFSELMQLVAPTIITCHIVLHTARLVNLVPVSCPNLQSLTLDGPFPTLPHVYQAAYLPSLRSLTFSSFTNYPVCLFDDIATQAPRLQKLAFYPSQACRNLANDLSLALGTPSAASLPTSESCEYTVPVCTPALPDTLKDITVQPGTCVDPSLRNAYCLRSVQGLMRRKLLYMQKQEKRRRVHCIPPGPQLSVSNSFTTWLERP
;
A
#
# COMPACT_ATOMS: atom_id res chain seq x y z
N MET A 1 4.65 -12.15 45.40
CA MET A 1 5.06 -11.16 44.38
C MET A 1 4.11 -9.99 44.45
N ASN A 2 4.63 -8.76 44.56
CA ASN A 2 3.79 -7.56 44.53
C ASN A 2 3.17 -7.40 43.13
N PRO A 3 1.86 -7.10 43.02
CA PRO A 3 1.24 -6.92 41.72
C PRO A 3 1.83 -5.68 41.03
N CYS A 4 2.31 -5.86 39.79
CA CYS A 4 2.72 -4.75 38.93
C CYS A 4 1.56 -3.75 38.77
N PRO A 5 1.75 -2.43 38.87
CA PRO A 5 0.69 -1.43 38.68
C PRO A 5 0.03 -1.54 37.30
N ASN A 6 -1.23 -1.11 37.18
CA ASN A 6 -1.98 -1.22 35.92
C ASN A 6 -1.37 -0.35 34.83
N GLU A 7 -0.86 0.83 35.17
CA GLU A 7 -0.26 1.80 34.25
C GLU A 7 0.94 1.20 33.53
N ILE A 8 1.79 0.48 34.29
CA ILE A 8 2.96 -0.21 33.76
C ILE A 8 2.53 -1.38 32.86
N LEU A 9 1.50 -2.13 33.26
CA LEU A 9 0.96 -3.22 32.42
C LEU A 9 0.39 -2.68 31.10
N LEU A 10 -0.34 -1.57 31.12
CA LEU A 10 -0.90 -0.95 29.92
C LEU A 10 0.20 -0.45 28.97
N GLN A 11 1.28 0.14 29.50
CA GLN A 11 2.46 0.48 28.71
C GLN A 11 3.11 -0.76 28.10
N ILE A 12 3.29 -1.83 28.88
CA ILE A 12 3.82 -3.10 28.36
C ILE A 12 2.92 -3.63 27.25
N PHE A 13 1.60 -3.58 27.39
CA PHE A 13 0.66 -4.06 26.37
C PHE A 13 0.72 -3.23 25.09
N GLU A 14 0.89 -1.91 25.20
CA GLU A 14 1.04 -1.03 24.04
C GLU A 14 2.25 -1.42 23.17
N PHE A 15 3.37 -1.78 23.79
CA PHE A 15 4.57 -2.23 23.08
C PHE A 15 4.53 -3.70 22.68
N ALA A 16 3.91 -4.56 23.49
CA ALA A 16 3.88 -6.00 23.23
C ALA A 16 2.89 -6.39 22.12
N CYS A 17 1.80 -5.63 21.94
CA CYS A 17 0.73 -5.92 20.98
C CYS A 17 0.98 -5.33 19.58
N ASP A 18 2.24 -5.22 19.16
CA ASP A 18 2.63 -4.76 17.82
C ASP A 18 2.94 -5.91 16.84
N ASP A 19 2.36 -7.09 17.08
CA ASP A 19 2.61 -8.31 16.32
C ASP A 19 1.53 -8.55 15.23
N ASP A 20 1.12 -9.80 14.98
CA ASP A 20 0.03 -10.17 14.07
C ASP A 20 -1.35 -10.26 14.76
N GLY A 21 -1.42 -9.87 16.04
CA GLY A 21 -2.58 -9.99 16.91
C GLY A 21 -2.52 -11.20 17.85
N SER A 22 -1.51 -12.06 17.74
CA SER A 22 -1.35 -13.24 18.59
C SER A 22 -1.11 -12.87 20.06
N MET A 23 -0.33 -11.82 20.32
CA MET A 23 0.04 -11.38 21.66
C MET A 23 -1.14 -10.76 22.40
N GLY A 24 -1.92 -9.91 21.72
CA GLY A 24 -3.16 -9.36 22.28
C GLY A 24 -4.16 -10.47 22.66
N ARG A 25 -4.24 -11.53 21.85
CA ARG A 25 -5.02 -12.72 22.18
C ARG A 25 -4.42 -13.49 23.36
N ALA A 26 -3.12 -13.74 23.37
CA ALA A 26 -2.43 -14.47 24.43
C ALA A 26 -2.61 -13.80 25.80
N LEU A 27 -2.41 -12.47 25.87
CA LEU A 27 -2.63 -11.67 27.08
C LEU A 27 -4.06 -11.84 27.62
N SER A 28 -5.06 -11.88 26.72
CA SER A 28 -6.45 -12.04 27.12
C SER A 28 -6.79 -13.38 27.80
N LEU A 29 -5.91 -14.38 27.65
CA LEU A 29 -6.04 -15.73 28.19
C LEU A 29 -5.26 -15.94 29.50
N VAL A 30 -4.37 -15.03 29.89
CA VAL A 30 -3.48 -15.19 31.06
C VAL A 30 -4.26 -15.17 32.38
N SER A 31 -5.10 -14.15 32.58
CA SER A 31 -5.90 -13.98 33.80
C SER A 31 -7.07 -13.03 33.56
N ARG A 32 -8.07 -13.00 34.46
CA ARG A 32 -9.17 -12.00 34.37
C ARG A 32 -8.66 -10.56 34.38
N ARG A 33 -7.62 -10.27 35.18
CA ARG A 33 -7.00 -8.94 35.24
C ARG A 33 -6.36 -8.56 33.91
N PHE A 34 -5.58 -9.46 33.32
CA PHE A 34 -4.94 -9.23 32.03
C PHE A 34 -5.98 -9.12 30.91
N SER A 35 -6.99 -9.99 30.91
CA SER A 35 -8.10 -9.95 29.96
C SER A 35 -8.83 -8.62 29.95
N ASN A 36 -9.07 -8.03 31.13
CA ASN A 36 -9.71 -6.72 31.25
C ASN A 36 -8.79 -5.58 30.80
N LEU A 37 -7.51 -5.59 31.22
CA LEU A 37 -6.55 -4.54 30.87
C LEU A 37 -6.14 -4.59 29.39
N SER A 38 -6.08 -5.78 28.77
CA SER A 38 -5.66 -5.95 27.39
C SER A 38 -6.76 -5.70 26.37
N GLN A 39 -8.00 -5.40 26.79
CA GLN A 39 -9.14 -5.26 25.86
C GLN A 39 -8.90 -4.19 24.79
N GLU A 40 -8.28 -3.06 25.14
CA GLU A 40 -7.99 -1.97 24.20
C GLU A 40 -6.83 -2.29 23.25
N TYR A 41 -5.94 -3.21 23.66
CA TYR A 41 -4.74 -3.59 22.91
C TYR A 41 -4.92 -4.88 22.11
N LYS A 42 -6.00 -5.64 22.36
CA LYS A 42 -6.28 -6.94 21.75
C LYS A 42 -6.30 -6.89 20.22
N PHE A 43 -6.73 -5.76 19.67
CA PHE A 43 -6.88 -5.54 18.22
C PHE A 43 -5.92 -4.47 17.69
N GLN A 44 -4.94 -4.03 18.49
CA GLN A 44 -4.02 -2.95 18.10
C GLN A 44 -3.33 -3.25 16.76
N SER A 45 -2.88 -4.49 16.59
CA SER A 45 -2.35 -5.00 15.35
C SER A 45 -3.10 -6.25 14.91
N ILE A 46 -3.50 -6.30 13.64
CA ILE A 46 -4.17 -7.46 13.06
C ILE A 46 -3.58 -7.78 11.69
N ALA A 47 -3.22 -9.04 11.51
CA ALA A 47 -2.96 -9.61 10.19
C ALA A 47 -4.10 -10.54 9.76
N VAL A 48 -4.67 -10.26 8.59
CA VAL A 48 -5.68 -11.10 7.96
C VAL A 48 -5.13 -11.63 6.65
N MET A 49 -5.03 -12.95 6.57
CA MET A 49 -4.63 -13.66 5.35
C MET A 49 -5.82 -14.44 4.80
N GLY A 50 -6.20 -14.14 3.58
CA GLY A 50 -7.34 -14.72 2.88
C GLY A 50 -8.60 -13.86 3.02
N LEU A 51 -9.28 -13.65 1.89
CA LEU A 51 -10.50 -12.86 1.79
C LEU A 51 -11.65 -13.40 2.66
N ALA A 52 -11.74 -14.74 2.80
CA ALA A 52 -12.73 -15.40 3.63
C ALA A 52 -12.66 -14.99 5.12
N ARG A 53 -11.53 -14.47 5.60
CA ARG A 53 -11.36 -14.01 7.00
C ARG A 53 -11.70 -12.53 7.19
N VAL A 54 -11.82 -11.75 6.11
CA VAL A 54 -12.18 -10.33 6.18
C VAL A 54 -13.63 -10.17 6.62
N VAL A 55 -14.56 -10.98 6.07
CA VAL A 55 -16.00 -10.90 6.40
C VAL A 55 -16.27 -11.15 7.89
N PRO A 56 -15.77 -12.24 8.52
CA PRO A 56 -15.96 -12.46 9.95
C PRO A 56 -15.30 -11.39 10.81
N LEU A 57 -14.13 -10.86 10.40
CA LEU A 57 -13.46 -9.80 11.15
C LEU A 57 -14.31 -8.53 11.16
N ALA A 58 -14.83 -8.10 10.01
CA ALA A 58 -15.71 -6.95 9.91
C ALA A 58 -16.94 -7.13 10.82
N ALA A 59 -17.56 -8.32 10.80
CA ALA A 59 -18.69 -8.67 11.65
C ALA A 59 -18.36 -8.63 13.15
N ILE A 60 -17.18 -9.09 13.56
CA ILE A 60 -16.70 -9.02 14.96
C ILE A 60 -16.51 -7.56 15.37
N LEU A 61 -15.80 -6.77 14.56
CA LEU A 61 -15.51 -5.37 14.88
C LEU A 61 -16.80 -4.54 14.96
N LYS A 62 -17.76 -4.76 14.07
CA LYS A 62 -19.07 -4.11 14.08
C LYS A 62 -19.83 -4.30 15.39
N ARG A 63 -19.68 -5.46 16.04
CA ARG A 63 -20.36 -5.79 17.32
C ARG A 63 -19.64 -5.21 18.54
N LEU A 64 -18.35 -4.90 18.44
CA LEU A 64 -17.59 -4.34 19.55
C LEU A 64 -17.95 -2.87 19.79
N PRO A 65 -17.85 -2.33 21.01
CA PRO A 65 -17.91 -0.90 21.25
C PRO A 65 -16.74 -0.17 20.55
N GLU A 66 -16.93 1.08 20.12
CA GLU A 66 -15.92 1.85 19.38
C GLU A 66 -14.55 1.92 20.08
N ARG A 67 -14.56 2.11 21.41
CA ARG A 67 -13.32 2.11 22.22
C ARG A 67 -12.52 0.80 22.15
N ASN A 68 -13.15 -0.31 21.79
CA ASN A 68 -12.52 -1.63 21.66
C ASN A 68 -12.20 -1.98 20.19
N ARG A 69 -12.49 -1.11 19.21
CA ARG A 69 -12.19 -1.32 17.77
C ARG A 69 -10.86 -0.69 17.33
N ARG A 70 -9.96 -0.43 18.28
CA ARG A 70 -8.71 0.30 18.03
C ARG A 70 -7.70 -0.56 17.28
N ILE A 71 -7.76 -0.52 15.96
CA ILE A 71 -6.75 -1.10 15.08
C ILE A 71 -5.83 0.02 14.62
N ARG A 72 -4.54 -0.06 14.99
CA ARG A 72 -3.48 0.87 14.57
C ARG A 72 -2.71 0.32 13.38
N HIS A 73 -2.48 -0.99 13.34
CA HIS A 73 -1.68 -1.66 12.32
C HIS A 73 -2.51 -2.76 11.68
N LEU A 74 -2.71 -2.67 10.36
CA LEU A 74 -3.53 -3.61 9.62
C LEU A 74 -2.75 -4.19 8.45
N PHE A 75 -2.64 -5.52 8.41
CA PHE A 75 -2.19 -6.25 7.24
C PHE A 75 -3.35 -7.06 6.66
N LEU A 76 -3.60 -6.91 5.37
CA LEU A 76 -4.61 -7.65 4.62
C LEU A 76 -3.95 -8.31 3.43
N SER A 77 -4.16 -9.61 3.26
CA SER A 77 -3.74 -10.33 2.07
C SER A 77 -4.90 -11.13 1.46
N SER A 78 -5.04 -11.09 0.14
CA SER A 78 -6.00 -11.94 -0.57
C SER A 78 -5.61 -13.42 -0.57
N THR A 79 -4.32 -13.75 -0.38
CA THR A 79 -3.88 -15.14 -0.33
C THR A 79 -4.19 -15.74 1.02
N GLY A 80 -4.84 -16.91 1.03
CA GLY A 80 -4.93 -17.73 2.23
C GLY A 80 -3.56 -18.25 2.66
N GLN A 81 -3.45 -18.63 3.94
CA GLN A 81 -2.30 -19.40 4.47
C GLN A 81 -2.29 -20.86 4.00
N THR A 82 -3.29 -21.30 3.24
CA THR A 82 -3.44 -22.70 2.85
C THR A 82 -2.31 -23.13 1.91
N ALA A 83 -1.86 -24.38 2.08
CA ALA A 83 -0.82 -25.00 1.28
C ALA A 83 -1.06 -24.77 -0.24
N PRO A 84 0.01 -24.58 -1.03
CA PRO A 84 -0.07 -24.13 -2.42
C PRO A 84 -0.96 -24.99 -3.34
N ASP A 85 -1.25 -26.23 -2.96
CA ASP A 85 -1.92 -27.20 -3.83
C ASP A 85 -3.47 -27.10 -3.84
N THR A 86 -4.10 -26.33 -2.96
CA THR A 86 -5.58 -26.23 -2.89
C THR A 86 -6.14 -24.85 -3.27
N SER A 87 -5.27 -23.87 -3.53
CA SER A 87 -5.60 -22.44 -3.46
C SER A 87 -6.29 -21.83 -4.69
N LEU A 88 -6.31 -22.53 -5.84
CA LEU A 88 -6.95 -22.01 -7.06
C LEU A 88 -8.46 -22.27 -7.14
N CYS A 89 -8.99 -23.28 -6.43
CA CYS A 89 -10.41 -23.61 -6.50
C CYS A 89 -11.28 -22.79 -5.54
N VAL A 90 -10.79 -22.45 -4.34
CA VAL A 90 -11.59 -21.74 -3.31
C VAL A 90 -11.84 -20.26 -3.67
N LEU A 91 -10.98 -19.65 -4.50
CA LEU A 91 -11.19 -18.28 -5.00
C LEU A 91 -12.35 -18.16 -6.00
N LYS A 92 -12.89 -19.27 -6.52
CA LYS A 92 -14.02 -19.24 -7.47
C LYS A 92 -15.37 -19.03 -6.81
N GLU A 93 -15.48 -19.16 -5.48
CA GLU A 93 -16.79 -19.17 -4.80
C GLU A 93 -17.11 -17.90 -4.02
N LEU A 94 -16.14 -17.03 -3.72
CA LEU A 94 -16.43 -15.75 -3.09
C LEU A 94 -16.75 -14.71 -4.15
N ASN A 95 -17.95 -14.17 -4.10
CA ASN A 95 -18.35 -13.03 -4.92
C ASN A 95 -17.38 -11.87 -4.64
N TYR A 96 -16.66 -11.41 -5.68
CA TYR A 96 -15.71 -10.32 -5.59
C TYR A 96 -16.37 -9.07 -4.98
N ASP A 97 -17.62 -8.80 -5.34
CA ASP A 97 -18.40 -7.67 -4.84
C ASP A 97 -18.67 -7.76 -3.34
N GLU A 98 -19.03 -8.95 -2.85
CA GLU A 98 -19.27 -9.18 -1.41
C GLU A 98 -17.99 -9.00 -0.60
N THR A 99 -16.88 -9.53 -1.11
CA THR A 99 -15.58 -9.38 -0.46
C THR A 99 -15.15 -7.92 -0.41
N TRP A 100 -15.32 -7.18 -1.50
CA TRP A 100 -15.00 -5.76 -1.54
C TRP A 100 -15.92 -4.93 -0.64
N GLY A 101 -17.20 -5.30 -0.54
CA GLY A 101 -18.15 -4.73 0.41
C GLY A 101 -17.67 -4.89 1.86
N ALA A 102 -17.26 -6.10 2.23
CA ALA A 102 -16.71 -6.39 3.56
C ALA A 102 -15.38 -5.68 3.81
N PHE A 103 -14.52 -5.56 2.80
CA PHE A 103 -13.28 -4.78 2.88
C PHE A 103 -13.57 -3.30 3.13
N SER A 104 -14.52 -2.72 2.40
CA SER A 104 -14.91 -1.32 2.55
C SER A 104 -15.53 -1.06 3.92
N GLU A 105 -16.39 -1.97 4.41
CA GLU A 105 -16.95 -1.91 5.77
C GLU A 105 -15.85 -2.03 6.84
N LEU A 106 -14.91 -2.97 6.67
CA LEU A 106 -13.75 -3.10 7.56
C LEU A 106 -12.93 -1.80 7.60
N MET A 107 -12.60 -1.24 6.43
CA MET A 107 -11.87 0.02 6.32
C MET A 107 -12.61 1.17 7.01
N GLN A 108 -13.94 1.22 6.90
CA GLN A 108 -14.76 2.23 7.58
C GLN A 108 -14.72 2.08 9.11
N LEU A 109 -14.72 0.86 9.63
CA LEU A 109 -14.64 0.59 11.07
C LEU A 109 -13.27 0.96 11.67
N VAL A 110 -12.19 0.83 10.90
CA VAL A 110 -10.81 1.07 11.37
C VAL A 110 -10.26 2.44 10.99
N ALA A 111 -10.88 3.13 10.03
CA ALA A 111 -10.44 4.43 9.51
C ALA A 111 -10.07 5.46 10.59
N PRO A 112 -10.84 5.59 11.71
CA PRO A 112 -10.50 6.56 12.75
C PRO A 112 -9.21 6.26 13.51
N THR A 113 -8.74 5.01 13.55
CA THR A 113 -7.61 4.60 14.42
C THR A 113 -6.40 4.08 13.66
N ILE A 114 -6.57 3.73 12.39
CA ILE A 114 -5.52 3.11 11.59
C ILE A 114 -4.36 4.09 11.35
N ILE A 115 -3.14 3.61 11.57
CA ILE A 115 -1.88 4.35 11.43
C ILE A 115 -1.04 3.75 10.31
N THR A 116 -0.94 2.42 10.25
CA THR A 116 -0.27 1.72 9.15
C THR A 116 -1.19 0.68 8.53
N CYS A 117 -1.19 0.64 7.20
CA CYS A 117 -2.00 -0.31 6.43
C CYS A 117 -1.15 -0.93 5.33
N HIS A 118 -1.13 -2.26 5.26
CA HIS A 118 -0.50 -3.01 4.18
C HIS A 118 -1.56 -3.92 3.56
N ILE A 119 -1.83 -3.71 2.28
CA ILE A 119 -2.83 -4.46 1.51
C ILE A 119 -2.14 -5.18 0.37
N VAL A 120 -2.25 -6.50 0.34
CA VAL A 120 -1.72 -7.40 -0.69
C VAL A 120 -2.89 -8.04 -1.43
N LEU A 121 -3.05 -7.70 -2.72
CA LEU A 121 -4.15 -8.18 -3.56
C LEU A 121 -3.60 -8.75 -4.87
N HIS A 122 -4.09 -9.93 -5.27
CA HIS A 122 -3.76 -10.49 -6.60
C HIS A 122 -4.79 -10.12 -7.67
N THR A 123 -5.93 -9.57 -7.27
CA THR A 123 -6.98 -9.07 -8.16
C THR A 123 -6.89 -7.56 -8.29
N ALA A 124 -7.40 -7.02 -9.40
CA ALA A 124 -7.48 -5.57 -9.61
C ALA A 124 -8.28 -4.93 -8.47
N ARG A 125 -7.83 -3.78 -7.98
CA ARG A 125 -8.53 -2.95 -6.98
C ARG A 125 -9.65 -2.17 -7.65
N LEU A 126 -10.61 -1.64 -6.88
CA LEU A 126 -11.60 -0.69 -7.41
C LEU A 126 -11.13 0.77 -7.37
N VAL A 127 -10.16 1.07 -6.50
CA VAL A 127 -9.61 2.42 -6.27
C VAL A 127 -8.09 2.39 -6.24
N ASN A 128 -7.45 3.53 -6.51
CA ASN A 128 -5.99 3.65 -6.55
C ASN A 128 -5.33 3.56 -5.16
N LEU A 129 -5.97 4.14 -4.14
CA LEU A 129 -5.53 4.11 -2.74
C LEU A 129 -6.46 3.23 -1.90
N VAL A 130 -7.23 3.83 -1.00
CA VAL A 130 -8.21 3.17 -0.11
C VAL A 130 -9.60 3.79 -0.32
N PRO A 131 -10.69 3.03 -0.09
CA PRO A 131 -12.05 3.50 -0.38
C PRO A 131 -12.61 4.47 0.67
N VAL A 132 -11.94 4.65 1.81
CA VAL A 132 -12.44 5.44 2.94
C VAL A 132 -11.34 6.41 3.43
N SER A 133 -11.74 7.63 3.78
CA SER A 133 -10.87 8.62 4.41
C SER A 133 -10.34 8.12 5.75
N CYS A 134 -9.01 8.02 5.87
CA CYS A 134 -8.34 7.56 7.09
C CYS A 134 -7.50 8.72 7.66
N PRO A 135 -8.05 9.53 8.60
CA PRO A 135 -7.41 10.76 9.05
C PRO A 135 -6.06 10.55 9.76
N ASN A 136 -5.85 9.38 10.34
CA ASN A 136 -4.64 9.03 11.11
C ASN A 136 -3.66 8.13 10.35
N LEU A 137 -3.99 7.71 9.12
CA LEU A 137 -3.15 6.82 8.34
C LEU A 137 -1.86 7.54 7.94
N GLN A 138 -0.72 7.02 8.37
CA GLN A 138 0.61 7.59 8.13
C GLN A 138 1.40 6.80 7.09
N SER A 139 1.21 5.48 7.02
CA SER A 139 1.92 4.61 6.07
C SER A 139 0.94 3.66 5.38
N LEU A 140 0.96 3.67 4.04
CA LEU A 140 0.13 2.81 3.21
C LEU A 140 1.02 2.05 2.21
N THR A 141 0.92 0.71 2.22
CA THR A 141 1.56 -0.16 1.23
C THR A 141 0.49 -0.93 0.48
N LEU A 142 0.53 -0.85 -0.85
CA LEU A 142 -0.40 -1.49 -1.77
C LEU A 142 0.41 -2.40 -2.69
N ASP A 143 0.28 -3.70 -2.49
CA ASP A 143 0.93 -4.76 -3.24
C ASP A 143 -0.10 -5.41 -4.17
N GLY A 144 0.14 -5.34 -5.48
CA GLY A 144 -0.77 -5.88 -6.48
C GLY A 144 -1.13 -4.92 -7.61
N PRO A 145 -1.99 -5.37 -8.55
CA PRO A 145 -2.38 -4.58 -9.69
C PRO A 145 -3.22 -3.35 -9.31
N PHE A 146 -3.15 -2.32 -10.14
CA PHE A 146 -4.04 -1.16 -10.09
C PHE A 146 -5.44 -1.49 -10.65
N PRO A 147 -6.47 -0.67 -10.38
CA PRO A 147 -7.76 -0.76 -11.07
C PRO A 147 -7.60 -0.73 -12.58
N THR A 148 -8.36 -1.57 -13.28
CA THR A 148 -8.50 -1.51 -14.74
C THR A 148 -9.40 -0.34 -15.16
N LEU A 149 -10.47 -0.12 -14.40
CA LEU A 149 -11.41 0.99 -14.55
C LEU A 149 -11.68 1.55 -13.15
N PRO A 150 -10.99 2.63 -12.73
CA PRO A 150 -11.23 3.23 -11.43
C PRO A 150 -12.68 3.65 -11.35
N HIS A 151 -13.41 3.11 -10.39
CA HIS A 151 -14.77 3.56 -10.13
C HIS A 151 -14.71 4.99 -9.60
N VAL A 152 -15.55 5.87 -10.13
CA VAL A 152 -15.64 7.27 -9.69
C VAL A 152 -16.37 7.30 -8.35
N TYR A 153 -15.63 7.02 -7.27
CA TYR A 153 -16.07 7.29 -5.91
C TYR A 153 -15.56 8.65 -5.46
N GLN A 154 -16.20 9.21 -4.43
CA GLN A 154 -15.66 10.37 -3.73
C GLN A 154 -14.24 10.05 -3.26
N ALA A 155 -13.27 10.86 -3.67
CA ALA A 155 -11.88 10.64 -3.36
C ALA A 155 -11.67 10.63 -1.83
N ALA A 156 -11.07 9.55 -1.31
CA ALA A 156 -10.74 9.44 0.10
C ALA A 156 -9.71 10.50 0.49
N TYR A 157 -9.86 11.12 1.65
CA TYR A 157 -8.91 12.10 2.15
C TYR A 157 -8.00 11.48 3.22
N LEU A 158 -6.69 11.52 2.95
CA LEU A 158 -5.63 10.90 3.75
C LEU A 158 -4.65 11.99 4.25
N PRO A 159 -5.11 12.93 5.09
CA PRO A 159 -4.35 14.13 5.46
C PRO A 159 -3.05 13.84 6.21
N SER A 160 -2.96 12.70 6.91
CA SER A 160 -1.79 12.32 7.69
C SER A 160 -0.83 11.39 6.94
N LEU A 161 -1.14 11.01 5.69
CA LEU A 161 -0.34 10.04 4.96
C LEU A 161 1.04 10.63 4.63
N ARG A 162 2.09 9.99 5.13
CA ARG A 162 3.49 10.40 4.96
C ARG A 162 4.26 9.44 4.06
N SER A 163 3.89 8.17 4.04
CA SER A 163 4.56 7.14 3.26
C SER A 163 3.56 6.35 2.42
N LEU A 164 3.80 6.26 1.12
CA LEU A 164 2.99 5.50 0.17
C LEU A 164 3.88 4.60 -0.67
N THR A 165 3.59 3.31 -0.68
CA THR A 165 4.33 2.31 -1.45
C THR A 165 3.40 1.53 -2.36
N PHE A 166 3.75 1.45 -3.64
CA PHE A 166 3.12 0.54 -4.60
C PHE A 166 4.09 -0.55 -5.00
N SER A 167 3.66 -1.81 -4.94
CA SER A 167 4.47 -2.97 -5.30
C SER A 167 3.73 -3.97 -6.17
N SER A 168 4.48 -4.80 -6.88
CA SER A 168 3.99 -5.91 -7.72
C SER A 168 3.00 -5.55 -8.83
N PHE A 169 2.92 -4.28 -9.23
CA PHE A 169 2.04 -3.84 -10.32
C PHE A 169 2.75 -3.93 -11.69
N THR A 170 1.98 -4.18 -12.74
CA THR A 170 2.47 -4.24 -14.12
C THR A 170 2.20 -2.97 -14.93
N ASN A 171 1.16 -2.23 -14.55
CA ASN A 171 0.72 -0.98 -15.15
C ASN A 171 0.00 -0.13 -14.09
N TYR A 172 -0.23 1.16 -14.37
CA TYR A 172 -0.92 2.10 -13.49
C TYR A 172 -1.84 3.03 -14.31
N PRO A 173 -2.88 3.62 -13.70
CA PRO A 173 -3.79 4.52 -14.40
C PRO A 173 -3.19 5.92 -14.58
N VAL A 174 -3.60 6.60 -15.64
CA VAL A 174 -3.08 7.91 -16.02
C VAL A 174 -3.30 8.97 -14.93
N CYS A 175 -4.41 8.89 -14.19
CA CYS A 175 -4.76 9.81 -13.11
C CYS A 175 -4.04 9.52 -11.78
N LEU A 176 -3.14 8.53 -11.71
CA LEU A 176 -2.54 8.09 -10.44
C LEU A 176 -1.89 9.25 -9.66
N PHE A 177 -1.12 10.10 -10.35
CA PHE A 177 -0.41 11.19 -9.68
C PHE A 177 -1.35 12.28 -9.18
N ASP A 178 -2.43 12.56 -9.92
CA ASP A 178 -3.48 13.49 -9.50
C ASP A 178 -4.27 12.96 -8.31
N ASP A 179 -4.54 11.65 -8.29
CA ASP A 179 -5.18 10.99 -7.14
C ASP A 179 -4.28 11.04 -5.91
N ILE A 180 -2.97 10.82 -6.06
CA ILE A 180 -2.01 10.96 -4.94
C ILE A 180 -1.98 12.41 -4.44
N ALA A 181 -1.94 13.38 -5.36
CA ALA A 181 -1.93 14.81 -5.06
C ALA A 181 -3.13 15.23 -4.19
N THR A 182 -4.31 14.83 -4.64
CA THR A 182 -5.59 15.23 -4.06
C THR A 182 -5.87 14.50 -2.74
N GLN A 183 -5.56 13.21 -2.68
CA GLN A 183 -5.89 12.37 -1.53
C GLN A 183 -4.84 12.46 -0.41
N ALA A 184 -3.56 12.70 -0.74
CA ALA A 184 -2.45 12.66 0.22
C ALA A 184 -1.57 13.92 0.16
N PRO A 185 -2.08 15.11 0.53
CA PRO A 185 -1.37 16.39 0.37
C PRO A 185 -0.10 16.53 1.23
N ARG A 186 0.07 15.69 2.26
CA ARG A 186 1.24 15.71 3.16
C ARG A 186 2.24 14.57 2.90
N LEU A 187 2.13 13.90 1.75
CA LEU A 187 2.97 12.77 1.40
C LEU A 187 4.46 13.17 1.36
N GLN A 188 5.31 12.43 2.09
CA GLN A 188 6.75 12.69 2.20
C GLN A 188 7.60 11.66 1.49
N LYS A 189 7.16 10.40 1.47
CA LYS A 189 7.84 9.26 0.85
C LYS A 189 6.91 8.57 -0.14
N LEU A 190 7.38 8.37 -1.36
CA LEU A 190 6.67 7.64 -2.42
C LEU A 190 7.59 6.56 -2.99
N ALA A 191 7.12 5.31 -3.00
CA ALA A 191 7.93 4.21 -3.52
C ALA A 191 7.18 3.38 -4.56
N PHE A 192 7.88 3.02 -5.63
CA PHE A 192 7.36 2.19 -6.72
C PHE A 192 8.25 0.96 -6.95
N TYR A 193 7.67 -0.22 -6.75
CA TYR A 193 8.30 -1.53 -6.97
C TYR A 193 7.47 -2.35 -7.98
N PRO A 194 7.43 -1.95 -9.26
CA PRO A 194 6.64 -2.66 -10.25
C PRO A 194 7.19 -4.07 -10.47
N SER A 195 6.31 -5.03 -10.79
CA SER A 195 6.70 -6.42 -11.08
C SER A 195 7.50 -6.52 -12.38
N GLN A 196 7.31 -5.57 -13.30
CA GLN A 196 8.04 -5.43 -14.56
C GLN A 196 8.26 -3.95 -14.90
N ALA A 197 9.22 -3.63 -15.77
CA ALA A 197 9.47 -2.26 -16.18
C ALA A 197 8.24 -1.61 -16.87
N CYS A 198 7.75 -0.50 -16.32
CA CYS A 198 6.64 0.26 -16.90
C CYS A 198 7.17 1.29 -17.91
N ARG A 199 6.66 1.26 -19.15
CA ARG A 199 7.15 2.14 -20.24
C ARG A 199 7.00 3.63 -19.95
N ASN A 200 5.90 4.02 -19.32
CA ASN A 200 5.54 5.42 -19.12
C ASN A 200 5.89 5.96 -17.73
N LEU A 201 6.15 5.09 -16.73
CA LEU A 201 6.29 5.53 -15.33
C LEU A 201 7.33 6.62 -15.14
N ALA A 202 8.50 6.47 -15.77
CA ALA A 202 9.57 7.46 -15.65
C ALA A 202 9.21 8.80 -16.32
N ASN A 203 8.47 8.80 -17.43
CA ASN A 203 8.05 10.02 -18.12
C ASN A 203 6.96 10.72 -17.31
N ASP A 204 5.93 9.98 -16.90
CA ASP A 204 4.78 10.52 -16.18
C ASP A 204 5.20 11.03 -14.80
N LEU A 205 6.12 10.33 -14.13
CA LEU A 205 6.72 10.81 -12.89
C LEU A 205 7.54 12.10 -13.12
N SER A 206 8.32 12.18 -14.21
CA SER A 206 9.05 13.41 -14.55
C SER A 206 8.08 14.57 -14.80
N LEU A 207 6.98 14.33 -15.51
CA LEU A 207 5.93 15.32 -15.72
C LEU A 207 5.31 15.74 -14.38
N ALA A 208 4.92 14.78 -13.54
CA ALA A 208 4.32 15.00 -12.22
C ALA A 208 5.24 15.74 -11.23
N LEU A 209 6.56 15.71 -11.45
CA LEU A 209 7.55 16.46 -10.66
C LEU A 209 7.91 17.82 -11.27
N GLY A 210 7.37 18.15 -12.46
CA GLY A 210 7.74 19.35 -13.21
C GLY A 210 9.20 19.34 -13.69
N THR A 211 9.83 18.16 -13.81
CA THR A 211 11.20 18.06 -14.33
C THR A 211 11.18 18.02 -15.87
N PRO A 212 12.05 18.81 -16.54
CA PRO A 212 12.09 18.84 -18.00
C PRO A 212 12.44 17.46 -18.54
N SER A 213 11.51 16.87 -19.31
CA SER A 213 11.73 15.59 -19.97
C SER A 213 12.76 15.77 -21.08
N ALA A 214 13.75 14.88 -21.14
CA ALA A 214 14.77 14.90 -22.21
C ALA A 214 14.18 14.76 -23.63
N ALA A 215 12.93 14.32 -23.74
CA ALA A 215 12.25 14.09 -25.01
C ALA A 215 11.45 15.30 -25.55
N SER A 216 11.32 16.39 -24.80
CA SER A 216 10.67 17.61 -25.31
C SER A 216 11.66 18.42 -26.16
N LEU A 217 12.08 17.84 -27.28
CA LEU A 217 12.51 18.64 -28.43
C LEU A 217 11.23 19.19 -29.10
N PRO A 218 11.23 20.44 -29.58
CA PRO A 218 10.06 21.01 -30.22
C PRO A 218 9.79 20.30 -31.55
N THR A 219 8.96 19.26 -31.53
CA THR A 219 8.31 18.76 -32.75
C THR A 219 7.26 19.79 -33.16
N SER A 220 7.64 20.60 -34.13
CA SER A 220 6.85 21.64 -34.77
C SER A 220 5.77 21.03 -35.67
N GLU A 221 4.73 20.41 -35.11
CA GLU A 221 3.55 20.03 -35.91
C GLU A 221 2.27 20.22 -35.10
N SER A 222 1.44 21.11 -35.64
CA SER A 222 0.23 21.69 -35.12
C SER A 222 -0.94 20.71 -35.08
N CYS A 223 -1.36 20.29 -33.89
CA CYS A 223 -2.71 19.79 -33.65
C CYS A 223 -3.36 20.61 -32.52
N GLU A 224 -4.30 21.48 -32.88
CA GLU A 224 -5.08 22.34 -31.99
C GLU A 224 -6.16 21.57 -31.20
N TYR A 225 -5.74 20.60 -30.38
CA TYR A 225 -6.56 20.13 -29.27
C TYR A 225 -5.94 20.67 -27.98
N THR A 226 -6.40 21.84 -27.54
CA THR A 226 -6.08 22.41 -26.23
C THR A 226 -6.70 21.53 -25.14
N VAL A 227 -6.03 20.44 -24.80
CA VAL A 227 -6.26 19.73 -23.54
C VAL A 227 -5.84 20.69 -22.42
N PRO A 228 -6.69 20.96 -21.41
CA PRO A 228 -6.30 21.79 -20.28
C PRO A 228 -4.99 21.24 -19.73
N VAL A 229 -3.97 22.10 -19.69
CA VAL A 229 -2.65 21.78 -19.18
C VAL A 229 -2.81 21.60 -17.66
N CYS A 230 -3.19 20.40 -17.24
CA CYS A 230 -3.15 20.00 -15.84
C CYS A 230 -1.69 20.13 -15.40
N THR A 231 -1.45 21.17 -14.61
CA THR A 231 -0.14 21.42 -14.02
C THR A 231 0.12 20.31 -13.00
N PRO A 232 1.36 19.83 -12.94
CA PRO A 232 1.69 18.59 -12.27
C PRO A 232 1.61 18.78 -10.76
N ALA A 233 1.02 17.84 -10.02
CA ALA A 233 0.76 18.09 -8.61
C ALA A 233 1.16 16.94 -7.68
N LEU A 234 2.29 16.26 -7.89
CA LEU A 234 2.85 15.56 -6.73
C LEU A 234 3.10 16.60 -5.61
N PRO A 235 2.69 16.34 -4.37
CA PRO A 235 2.77 17.33 -3.30
C PRO A 235 4.19 17.89 -3.14
N ASP A 236 4.31 19.20 -2.91
CA ASP A 236 5.60 19.83 -2.61
C ASP A 236 6.26 19.28 -1.33
N THR A 237 5.44 18.68 -0.46
CA THR A 237 5.88 18.01 0.78
C THR A 237 6.66 16.71 0.53
N LEU A 238 6.65 16.20 -0.69
CA LEU A 238 7.36 14.99 -1.09
C LEU A 238 8.87 15.22 -1.02
N LYS A 239 9.58 14.40 -0.24
CA LYS A 239 11.01 14.49 0.06
C LYS A 239 11.82 13.34 -0.54
N ASP A 240 11.23 12.17 -0.65
CA ASP A 240 11.91 10.94 -1.04
C ASP A 240 11.02 10.14 -1.99
N ILE A 241 11.57 9.80 -3.15
CA ILE A 241 10.91 9.05 -4.21
C ILE A 241 11.82 7.89 -4.60
N THR A 242 11.47 6.68 -4.20
CA THR A 242 12.24 5.48 -4.55
C THR A 242 11.57 4.75 -5.71
N VAL A 243 12.32 4.46 -6.78
CA VAL A 243 11.79 3.73 -7.93
C VAL A 243 12.71 2.58 -8.29
N GLN A 244 12.14 1.37 -8.30
CA GLN A 244 12.77 0.20 -8.90
C GLN A 244 12.31 0.06 -10.36
N PRO A 245 13.22 -0.12 -11.33
CA PRO A 245 12.83 -0.25 -12.74
C PRO A 245 12.22 -1.62 -13.10
N GLY A 246 11.74 -2.39 -12.13
CA GLY A 246 11.24 -3.76 -12.28
C GLY A 246 12.07 -4.79 -11.51
N THR A 247 11.61 -6.04 -11.50
CA THR A 247 12.31 -7.17 -10.87
C THR A 247 13.50 -7.66 -11.71
N CYS A 248 14.36 -8.49 -11.12
CA CYS A 248 15.40 -9.20 -11.87
C CYS A 248 14.78 -10.06 -12.97
N VAL A 249 15.19 -9.81 -14.22
CA VAL A 249 14.68 -10.57 -15.38
C VAL A 249 15.39 -11.92 -15.48
N ASP A 250 14.61 -12.99 -15.32
CA ASP A 250 15.08 -14.36 -15.54
C ASP A 250 15.58 -14.53 -16.98
N PRO A 251 16.87 -14.90 -17.20
CA PRO A 251 17.43 -15.14 -18.53
C PRO A 251 16.72 -16.25 -19.31
N SER A 252 16.02 -17.16 -18.64
CA SER A 252 15.34 -18.30 -19.27
C SER A 252 14.05 -17.90 -20.01
N LEU A 253 13.47 -16.73 -19.69
CA LEU A 253 12.23 -16.27 -20.30
C LEU A 253 12.43 -15.96 -21.78
N ARG A 254 11.52 -16.43 -22.63
CA ARG A 254 11.54 -16.19 -24.09
C ARG A 254 11.62 -14.70 -24.46
N ASN A 255 11.04 -13.83 -23.63
CA ASN A 255 11.04 -12.37 -23.82
C ASN A 255 12.07 -11.62 -22.96
N ALA A 256 13.04 -12.31 -22.34
CA ALA A 256 14.02 -11.73 -21.42
C ALA A 256 14.79 -10.55 -22.04
N TYR A 257 15.17 -10.65 -23.31
CA TYR A 257 15.84 -9.56 -24.02
C TYR A 257 14.98 -8.28 -24.08
N CYS A 258 13.71 -8.42 -24.44
CA CYS A 258 12.78 -7.30 -24.51
C CYS A 258 12.56 -6.68 -23.13
N LEU A 259 12.32 -7.50 -22.10
CA LEU A 259 12.15 -7.06 -20.72
C LEU A 259 13.38 -6.29 -20.22
N ARG A 260 14.59 -6.81 -20.46
CA ARG A 260 15.86 -6.15 -20.12
C ARG A 260 16.05 -4.83 -20.86
N SER A 261 15.65 -4.77 -22.13
CA SER A 261 15.73 -3.54 -22.93
C SER A 261 14.81 -2.44 -22.37
N VAL A 262 13.55 -2.79 -22.05
CA VAL A 262 12.58 -1.85 -21.44
C VAL A 262 13.05 -1.41 -20.05
N GLN A 263 13.50 -2.35 -19.22
CA GLN A 263 14.07 -2.07 -17.90
C GLN A 263 15.31 -1.16 -17.99
N GLY A 264 16.21 -1.41 -18.94
CA GLY A 264 17.38 -0.58 -19.18
C GLY A 264 17.02 0.84 -19.63
N LEU A 265 16.00 0.98 -20.49
CA LEU A 265 15.48 2.28 -20.89
C LEU A 265 14.88 3.06 -19.70
N MET A 266 14.01 2.42 -18.92
CA MET A 266 13.40 3.02 -17.73
C MET A 266 14.48 3.44 -16.72
N ARG A 267 15.45 2.57 -16.44
CA ARG A 267 16.58 2.86 -15.54
C ARG A 267 17.38 4.08 -16.00
N ARG A 268 17.72 4.18 -17.30
CA ARG A 268 18.43 5.35 -17.84
C ARG A 268 17.65 6.65 -17.63
N LYS A 269 16.33 6.63 -17.84
CA LYS A 269 15.45 7.79 -17.60
C LYS A 269 15.40 8.17 -16.12
N LEU A 270 15.27 7.20 -15.22
CA LEU A 270 15.27 7.44 -13.76
C LEU A 270 16.62 8.00 -13.28
N LEU A 271 17.74 7.47 -13.75
CA LEU A 271 19.07 7.99 -13.43
C LEU A 271 19.29 9.40 -13.97
N TYR A 272 18.79 9.69 -15.18
CA TYR A 272 18.80 11.04 -15.73
C TYR A 272 17.97 12.00 -14.85
N MET A 273 16.75 11.60 -14.48
CA MET A 273 15.88 12.38 -13.58
C MET A 273 16.54 12.62 -12.22
N GLN A 274 17.12 11.59 -11.60
CA GLN A 274 17.87 11.70 -10.34
C GLN A 274 19.05 12.69 -10.43
N LYS A 275 19.71 12.79 -11.61
CA LYS A 275 20.80 13.74 -11.84
C LYS A 275 20.29 15.18 -12.06
N GLN A 276 19.16 15.35 -12.74
CA GLN A 276 18.61 16.66 -13.12
C GLN A 276 17.73 17.30 -12.05
N GLU A 277 17.14 16.49 -11.17
CA GLU A 277 16.23 17.00 -10.16
C GLU A 277 16.98 17.83 -9.11
N LYS A 278 16.72 19.14 -9.08
CA LYS A 278 17.37 20.10 -8.16
C LYS A 278 17.26 19.69 -6.69
N ARG A 279 16.14 19.07 -6.30
CA ARG A 279 15.85 18.65 -4.92
C ARG A 279 16.44 17.27 -4.55
N ARG A 280 16.99 16.52 -5.52
CA ARG A 280 17.57 15.17 -5.31
C ARG A 280 16.68 14.20 -4.52
N ARG A 281 15.37 14.25 -4.76
CA ARG A 281 14.36 13.41 -4.11
C ARG A 281 14.22 12.05 -4.79
N VAL A 282 14.54 11.96 -6.08
CA VAL A 282 14.42 10.71 -6.85
C VAL A 282 15.63 9.81 -6.63
N HIS A 283 15.36 8.58 -6.19
CA HIS A 283 16.34 7.52 -5.98
C HIS A 283 15.98 6.32 -6.87
N CYS A 284 16.82 6.06 -7.88
CA CYS A 284 16.74 4.85 -8.67
C CYS A 284 17.50 3.72 -7.96
N ILE A 285 16.80 2.70 -7.50
CA ILE A 285 17.42 1.48 -6.95
C ILE A 285 17.62 0.44 -8.05
N PRO A 286 18.60 -0.47 -7.91
CA PRO A 286 18.79 -1.56 -8.87
C PRO A 286 17.58 -2.50 -8.89
N PRO A 287 17.36 -3.24 -9.99
CA PRO A 287 16.38 -4.34 -10.00
C PRO A 287 16.62 -5.29 -8.83
N GLY A 288 15.55 -5.58 -8.08
CA GLY A 288 15.55 -6.48 -6.94
C GLY A 288 14.73 -7.75 -7.19
N PRO A 289 14.71 -8.68 -6.23
CA PRO A 289 13.81 -9.83 -6.29
C PRO A 289 12.34 -9.37 -6.31
N GLN A 290 11.47 -10.23 -6.83
CA GLN A 290 10.03 -10.02 -6.67
C GLN A 290 9.68 -10.15 -5.19
N LEU A 291 8.95 -9.17 -4.65
CA LEU A 291 8.39 -9.27 -3.30
C LEU A 291 7.35 -10.40 -3.30
N SER A 292 7.62 -11.45 -2.52
CA SER A 292 6.63 -12.50 -2.26
C SER A 292 5.70 -12.06 -1.12
N VAL A 293 4.50 -12.63 -1.03
CA VAL A 293 3.56 -12.33 0.06
C VAL A 293 4.20 -12.57 1.44
N SER A 294 4.99 -13.63 1.58
CA SER A 294 5.73 -13.93 2.82
C SER A 294 6.72 -12.81 3.17
N ASN A 295 7.38 -12.23 2.17
CA ASN A 295 8.26 -11.08 2.36
C ASN A 295 7.46 -9.84 2.73
N SER A 296 6.30 -9.60 2.10
CA SER A 296 5.41 -8.48 2.41
C SER A 296 4.89 -8.55 3.85
N PHE A 297 4.54 -9.74 4.34
CA PHE A 297 4.13 -9.96 5.74
C PHE A 297 5.28 -9.74 6.72
N THR A 298 6.47 -10.27 6.43
CA THR A 298 7.66 -10.08 7.26
C THR A 298 8.06 -8.61 7.33
N THR A 299 8.07 -7.92 6.18
CA THR A 299 8.34 -6.48 6.09
C THR A 299 7.33 -5.66 6.89
N TRP A 300 6.07 -6.09 6.93
CA TRP A 300 5.04 -5.43 7.75
C TRP A 300 5.28 -5.65 9.24
N LEU A 301 5.75 -6.82 9.67
CA LEU A 301 6.13 -7.09 11.06
C LEU A 301 7.37 -6.31 11.50
N GLU A 302 8.32 -6.05 10.58
CA GLU A 302 9.55 -5.27 10.82
C GLU A 302 9.33 -3.75 10.75
N ARG A 303 8.09 -3.28 10.84
CA ARG A 303 7.79 -1.85 10.81
C ARG A 303 8.45 -1.12 11.99
N PRO A 304 8.99 0.09 11.77
CA PRO A 304 9.58 0.92 12.82
C PRO A 304 8.56 1.62 13.70
#